data_AF-A0A523AUM9-F1
#
_entry.id   AF-A0A523AUM9-F1
#
_cell.length_a   1.000
_cell.length_b   1.000
_cell.length_c   1.000
_cell.angle_alpha   90.00
_cell.angle_beta   90.00
_cell.angle_gamma   90.00
#
_symmetry.space_group_name_H-M   'P 1'
#
loop_
_entity.id
_entity.type
_entity.pdbx_description
1 polymer ?
#
loop_
_entity_poly.entity_id
_entity_poly.type
_entity_poly.pdbx_seq_one_letter_code
_entity_poly.pdbx_strand_id
1 'polypeptide(L)'
;MGKGVVTVVAATVLVLLAVMALVIFLPPFLESQVKSREKDQMEEVRRTFSILQTSLYQMTQGDSLSFVLPMSPGSFFLYPTGEAACLSLGVKWRENDLGRLRYSMITRSYPSYTLGLEGGGVVLEQEGVSLMTFPPPLIRAVDLGENRVRVDVEWVYLVGENVRLSKRGPATLTLICLEEGYSVWAGENCNAENVVVDLKGRVEYEGAWQRYLKDLKDDLNSLGLNANLDNQNPLKLTILGRNASPGVKDLYYFEHMRKIAVWVA
;
A
#
# COMPACT_ATOMS: atom_id res chain seq x y z
N MET A 1 37.82 64.46 6.59
CA MET A 1 38.00 63.13 5.97
C MET A 1 37.53 61.94 6.84
N GLY A 2 36.89 62.13 8.00
CA GLY A 2 36.55 61.01 8.91
C GLY A 2 35.17 60.36 8.75
N LYS A 3 34.16 61.06 8.20
CA LYS A 3 32.78 60.54 8.17
C LYS A 3 32.55 59.42 7.14
N GLY A 4 33.20 59.48 5.97
CA GLY A 4 33.02 58.49 4.89
C GLY A 4 33.68 57.14 5.19
N VAL A 5 34.80 57.13 5.92
CA VAL A 5 35.50 55.88 6.29
C VAL A 5 34.69 55.10 7.33
N VAL A 6 34.07 55.79 8.28
CA VAL A 6 33.24 55.17 9.33
C VAL A 6 31.98 54.52 8.73
N THR A 7 31.33 55.15 7.75
CA THR A 7 30.17 54.56 7.06
C THR A 7 30.55 53.32 6.24
N VAL A 8 31.71 53.34 5.57
CA VAL A 8 32.19 52.17 4.80
C VAL A 8 32.50 51.00 5.74
N VAL A 9 33.23 51.24 6.84
CA VAL A 9 33.56 50.19 7.82
C VAL A 9 32.29 49.63 8.47
N ALA A 10 31.34 50.48 8.86
CA ALA A 10 30.07 50.05 9.44
C ALA A 10 29.25 49.19 8.45
N ALA A 11 29.20 49.59 7.17
CA ALA A 11 28.51 48.82 6.14
C ALA A 11 29.18 47.46 5.89
N THR A 12 30.51 47.40 5.87
CA THR A 12 31.25 46.14 5.72
C THR A 12 31.00 45.18 6.88
N VAL A 13 30.96 45.69 8.12
CA VAL A 13 30.64 44.89 9.31
C VAL A 13 29.21 44.35 9.23
N LEU A 14 28.25 45.16 8.78
CA LEU A 14 26.84 44.75 8.62
C LEU A 14 26.68 43.65 7.55
N VAL A 15 27.39 43.77 6.43
CA VAL A 15 27.42 42.73 5.39
C VAL A 15 28.06 41.44 5.91
N LEU A 16 29.17 41.54 6.66
CA LEU A 16 29.82 40.37 7.25
C LEU A 16 28.93 39.67 8.29
N LEU A 17 28.20 40.43 9.11
CA LEU A 17 27.23 39.88 10.05
C LEU A 17 26.04 39.22 9.33
N ALA A 18 25.54 39.82 8.24
CA ALA A 18 24.47 39.23 7.43
C ALA A 18 24.94 37.92 6.75
N VAL A 19 26.17 37.88 6.24
CA VAL A 19 26.77 36.66 5.67
C VAL A 19 26.97 35.59 6.76
N MET A 20 27.48 35.95 7.94
CA MET A 20 27.59 35.01 9.06
C MET A 20 26.21 34.49 9.51
N ALA A 21 25.21 35.35 9.60
CA ALA A 21 23.85 34.94 9.93
C ALA A 21 23.29 33.97 8.87
N LEU A 22 23.52 34.21 7.58
CA LEU A 22 23.15 33.26 6.53
C LEU A 22 23.87 31.92 6.71
N VAL A 23 25.19 31.92 6.95
CA VAL A 23 25.95 30.66 7.13
C VAL A 23 25.49 29.87 8.35
N ILE A 24 25.11 30.55 9.44
CA ILE A 24 24.70 29.91 10.70
C ILE A 24 23.24 29.44 10.64
N PHE A 25 22.32 30.27 10.13
CA PHE A 25 20.88 30.00 10.22
C PHE A 25 20.28 29.35 8.97
N LEU A 26 20.89 29.53 7.79
CA LEU A 26 20.35 28.96 6.55
C LEU A 26 20.41 27.43 6.52
N PRO A 27 21.51 26.75 6.90
CA PRO A 27 21.54 25.28 6.90
C PRO A 27 20.47 24.62 7.79
N PRO A 28 20.30 24.98 9.09
CA PRO A 28 19.28 24.36 9.92
C PRO A 28 17.85 24.74 9.49
N PHE A 29 17.65 25.94 8.93
CA PHE A 29 16.37 26.33 8.37
C PHE A 29 16.01 25.48 7.14
N LEU A 30 16.95 25.30 6.20
CA LEU A 30 16.75 24.44 5.04
C LEU A 30 16.50 22.99 5.44
N GLU A 31 17.22 22.46 6.42
CA GLU A 31 17.00 21.11 6.95
C GLU A 31 15.59 20.96 7.55
N SER A 32 15.14 21.94 8.33
CA SER A 32 13.80 21.94 8.91
C SER A 32 12.70 21.99 7.83
N GLN A 33 12.90 22.79 6.78
CA GLN A 33 11.95 22.88 5.67
C GLN A 33 11.90 21.59 4.85
N VAL A 34 13.05 20.95 4.63
CA VAL A 34 13.12 19.64 3.94
C VAL A 34 12.42 18.56 4.77
N LYS A 35 12.70 18.48 6.08
CA LYS A 35 12.04 17.52 6.98
C LYS A 35 10.52 17.68 6.99
N SER A 36 10.02 18.92 7.12
CA SER A 36 8.57 19.16 7.09
C SER A 36 7.95 18.67 5.78
N ARG A 37 8.54 19.04 4.63
CA ARG A 37 8.02 18.66 3.31
C ARG A 37 8.05 17.17 3.06
N GLU A 38 9.14 16.48 3.44
CA GLU A 38 9.25 15.02 3.29
C GLU A 38 8.18 14.30 4.14
N LYS A 39 7.93 14.79 5.36
CA LYS A 39 6.88 14.26 6.23
C LYS A 39 5.49 14.50 5.65
N ASP A 40 5.20 15.72 5.23
CA ASP A 40 3.90 16.09 4.65
C ASP A 40 3.60 15.26 3.39
N GLN A 41 4.61 15.08 2.52
CA GLN A 41 4.49 14.24 1.34
C GLN A 41 4.27 12.76 1.70
N MET A 42 4.99 12.24 2.70
CA MET A 42 4.79 10.86 3.16
C MET A 42 3.36 10.63 3.67
N GLU A 43 2.84 11.56 4.47
CA GLU A 43 1.46 11.51 4.96
C GLU A 43 0.43 11.62 3.82
N GLU A 44 0.68 12.49 2.85
CA GLU A 44 -0.17 12.66 1.66
C GLU A 44 -0.20 11.38 0.81
N VAL A 45 0.94 10.80 0.47
CA VAL A 45 1.00 9.54 -0.31
C VAL A 45 0.31 8.42 0.45
N ARG A 46 0.58 8.28 1.76
CA ARG A 46 -0.05 7.24 2.59
C ARG A 46 -1.57 7.40 2.61
N ARG A 47 -2.06 8.64 2.70
CA ARG A 47 -3.50 8.95 2.61
C ARG A 47 -4.06 8.57 1.26
N THR A 48 -3.37 8.89 0.16
CA THR A 48 -3.80 8.51 -1.19
C THR A 48 -3.89 7.00 -1.34
N PHE A 49 -2.94 6.22 -0.82
CA PHE A 49 -3.01 4.76 -0.84
C PHE A 49 -4.17 4.20 0.00
N SER A 50 -4.49 4.81 1.13
CA SER A 50 -5.65 4.44 1.94
C SER A 50 -6.98 4.71 1.22
N ILE A 51 -7.10 5.87 0.57
CA ILE A 51 -8.28 6.21 -0.24
C ILE A 51 -8.39 5.27 -1.44
N LEU A 52 -7.26 5.01 -2.12
CA LEU A 52 -7.19 4.10 -3.25
C LEU A 52 -7.66 2.70 -2.84
N GLN A 53 -7.14 2.17 -1.72
CA GLN A 53 -7.59 0.89 -1.16
C GLN A 53 -9.11 0.88 -0.94
N THR A 54 -9.63 1.87 -0.22
CA THR A 54 -11.08 1.97 0.06
C THR A 54 -11.90 2.01 -1.23
N SER A 55 -11.40 2.74 -2.23
CA SER A 55 -12.06 2.86 -3.53
C SER A 55 -12.11 1.55 -4.28
N LEU A 56 -11.06 0.72 -4.25
CA LEU A 56 -11.04 -0.60 -4.91
C LEU A 56 -12.19 -1.52 -4.45
N TYR A 57 -12.59 -1.40 -3.19
CA TYR A 57 -13.68 -2.19 -2.60
C TYR A 57 -15.07 -1.60 -2.86
N GLN A 58 -15.14 -0.33 -3.26
CA GLN A 58 -16.39 0.39 -3.56
C GLN A 58 -16.68 0.47 -5.06
N MET A 59 -15.67 0.26 -5.91
CA MET A 59 -15.83 0.29 -7.35
C MET A 59 -16.70 -0.88 -7.83
N THR A 60 -17.69 -0.54 -8.64
CA THR A 60 -18.52 -1.49 -9.37
C THR A 60 -18.06 -1.62 -10.82
N GLN A 61 -18.47 -2.70 -11.50
CA GLN A 61 -18.10 -2.93 -12.89
C GLN A 61 -18.42 -1.72 -13.79
N GLY A 62 -17.41 -1.23 -14.50
CA GLY A 62 -17.50 -0.05 -15.38
C GLY A 62 -17.11 1.27 -14.70
N ASP A 63 -16.98 1.31 -13.38
CA ASP A 63 -16.54 2.51 -12.67
C ASP A 63 -15.09 2.87 -13.03
N SER A 64 -14.84 4.18 -13.09
CA SER A 64 -13.52 4.75 -13.33
C SER A 64 -13.19 5.83 -12.30
N LEU A 65 -11.98 5.77 -11.75
CA LEU A 65 -11.48 6.74 -10.79
C LEU A 65 -10.05 7.14 -11.16
N SER A 66 -9.72 8.40 -10.93
CA SER A 66 -8.36 8.91 -11.12
C SER A 66 -7.80 9.47 -9.82
N PHE A 67 -6.57 9.11 -9.51
CA PHE A 67 -5.83 9.53 -8.33
C PHE A 67 -4.59 10.29 -8.77
N VAL A 68 -4.39 11.47 -8.20
CA VAL A 68 -3.15 12.23 -8.40
C VAL A 68 -2.17 11.78 -7.33
N LEU A 69 -1.11 11.11 -7.76
CA LEU A 69 0.00 10.74 -6.88
C LEU A 69 0.99 11.90 -6.84
N PRO A 70 1.29 12.45 -5.65
CA PRO A 70 2.33 13.45 -5.53
C PRO A 70 3.67 12.78 -5.82
N MET A 71 4.23 13.09 -6.99
CA MET A 71 5.61 12.78 -7.31
C MET A 71 6.42 14.01 -6.93
N SER A 72 7.52 13.82 -6.20
CA SER A 72 8.28 14.90 -5.56
C SER A 72 8.52 16.11 -6.49
N PRO A 73 7.94 17.28 -6.18
CA PRO A 73 8.34 18.56 -6.73
C PRO A 73 9.32 19.25 -5.77
N GLY A 74 10.50 19.64 -6.26
CA GLY A 74 11.34 20.63 -5.55
C GLY A 74 12.60 20.12 -4.86
N SER A 75 13.45 19.37 -5.57
CA SER A 75 14.88 19.38 -5.25
C SER A 75 15.44 20.78 -5.55
N PHE A 76 15.57 21.65 -4.55
CA PHE A 76 16.57 22.71 -4.66
C PHE A 76 17.94 22.03 -4.74
N PHE A 77 18.61 22.22 -5.87
CA PHE A 77 19.87 21.55 -6.19
C PHE A 77 21.02 22.07 -5.33
N LEU A 78 21.81 21.13 -4.82
CA LEU A 78 23.24 21.00 -5.14
C LEU A 78 23.63 19.53 -4.90
N TYR A 79 24.31 18.97 -5.90
CA TYR A 79 24.75 17.58 -6.14
C TYR A 79 23.85 16.63 -6.98
N PRO A 80 24.45 15.91 -7.95
CA PRO A 80 23.73 15.15 -8.97
C PRO A 80 23.78 13.65 -8.69
N THR A 81 22.89 13.12 -7.84
CA THR A 81 22.55 11.69 -7.82
C THR A 81 21.25 11.52 -7.05
N GLY A 82 20.29 10.79 -7.61
CA GLY A 82 19.09 10.37 -6.90
C GLY A 82 17.83 10.60 -7.71
N GLU A 83 17.29 9.51 -8.27
CA GLU A 83 15.97 9.50 -8.90
C GLU A 83 14.94 10.05 -7.90
N ALA A 84 14.26 11.15 -8.25
CA ALA A 84 13.07 11.59 -7.56
C ALA A 84 11.97 10.52 -7.74
N ALA A 85 11.09 10.35 -6.75
CA ALA A 85 10.03 9.35 -6.63
C ALA A 85 9.73 8.48 -7.88
N CYS A 86 9.67 7.17 -7.71
CA CYS A 86 9.39 6.21 -8.76
C CYS A 86 8.06 5.50 -8.51
N LEU A 87 7.23 5.42 -9.55
CA LEU A 87 6.02 4.59 -9.58
C LEU A 87 6.28 3.39 -10.49
N SER A 88 5.95 2.18 -10.05
CA SER A 88 5.97 1.00 -10.90
C SER A 88 4.70 0.19 -10.75
N LEU A 89 4.14 -0.18 -11.89
CA LEU A 89 3.07 -1.16 -12.02
C LEU A 89 3.72 -2.50 -12.39
N GLY A 90 3.46 -3.52 -11.59
CA GLY A 90 3.91 -4.88 -11.84
C GLY A 90 2.73 -5.76 -12.18
N VAL A 91 2.67 -6.23 -13.43
CA VAL A 91 1.75 -7.29 -13.85
C VAL A 91 2.47 -8.21 -14.84
N LYS A 92 2.57 -9.49 -14.50
CA LYS A 92 2.76 -10.55 -15.49
C LYS A 92 1.47 -11.35 -15.44
N TRP A 93 0.67 -11.31 -16.51
CA TRP A 93 -0.54 -12.13 -16.62
C TRP A 93 -0.14 -13.61 -16.65
N ARG A 94 0.00 -14.16 -15.45
CA ARG A 94 -0.20 -15.57 -15.13
C ARG A 94 -1.44 -15.56 -14.27
N GLU A 95 -2.37 -16.50 -14.46
CA GLU A 95 -3.67 -16.59 -13.75
C GLU A 95 -3.60 -16.52 -12.21
N ASN A 96 -2.41 -16.47 -11.61
CA ASN A 96 -2.16 -16.48 -10.18
C ASN A 96 -1.56 -15.19 -9.59
N ASP A 97 -1.09 -14.20 -10.37
CA ASP A 97 -0.53 -12.95 -9.78
C ASP A 97 -1.65 -11.95 -9.44
N LEU A 98 -1.67 -11.39 -8.23
CA LEU A 98 -2.65 -10.37 -7.83
C LEU A 98 -2.35 -9.00 -8.43
N GLY A 99 -1.16 -8.82 -9.02
CA GLY A 99 -0.70 -7.54 -9.53
C GLY A 99 -0.39 -6.56 -8.41
N ARG A 100 0.42 -5.54 -8.75
CA ARG A 100 0.89 -4.59 -7.74
C ARG A 100 1.11 -3.18 -8.28
N LEU A 101 0.82 -2.20 -7.43
CA LEU A 101 1.17 -0.80 -7.58
C LEU A 101 2.22 -0.45 -6.53
N ARG A 102 3.40 -0.01 -6.96
CA ARG A 102 4.49 0.37 -6.07
C ARG A 102 4.87 1.83 -6.24
N TYR A 103 4.94 2.55 -5.12
CA TYR A 103 5.46 3.90 -5.04
C TYR A 103 6.70 3.89 -4.14
N SER A 104 7.86 4.28 -4.67
CA SER A 104 9.11 4.35 -3.93
C SER A 104 9.60 5.79 -3.84
N MET A 105 9.95 6.24 -2.64
CA MET A 105 10.49 7.56 -2.38
C MET A 105 11.87 7.47 -1.74
N ILE A 106 12.81 8.18 -2.35
CA ILE A 106 14.13 8.44 -1.76
C ILE A 106 14.05 9.76 -1.00
N THR A 107 14.26 9.69 0.31
CA THR A 107 14.23 10.82 1.24
C THR A 107 15.65 11.13 1.71
N ARG A 108 15.92 12.41 2.03
CA ARG A 108 17.21 12.86 2.57
C ARG A 108 17.25 12.82 4.09
N SER A 109 16.12 13.15 4.73
CA SER A 109 16.07 13.34 6.19
C SER A 109 15.40 12.17 6.92
N TYR A 110 14.60 11.38 6.20
CA TYR A 110 13.97 10.16 6.69
C TYR A 110 14.54 8.93 5.97
N PRO A 111 14.37 7.71 6.50
CA PRO A 111 14.71 6.50 5.76
C PRO A 111 13.80 6.38 4.54
N SER A 112 14.40 6.05 3.40
CA SER A 112 13.66 5.81 2.15
C SER A 112 12.63 4.71 2.35
N TYR A 113 11.48 4.87 1.71
CA TYR A 113 10.35 3.96 1.89
C TYR A 113 9.70 3.60 0.55
N THR A 114 9.02 2.46 0.54
CA THR A 114 8.18 2.01 -0.56
C THR A 114 6.80 1.67 -0.03
N LEU A 115 5.76 2.16 -0.70
CA LEU A 115 4.38 1.71 -0.51
C LEU A 115 4.01 0.78 -1.66
N GLY A 116 3.64 -0.44 -1.33
CA GLY A 116 3.11 -1.43 -2.25
C GLY A 116 1.64 -1.68 -1.99
N LEU A 117 0.82 -1.63 -3.02
CA LEU A 117 -0.56 -2.10 -2.99
C LEU A 117 -0.65 -3.38 -3.82
N GLU A 118 -1.02 -4.48 -3.18
CA GLU A 118 -1.21 -5.79 -3.81
C GLU A 118 -2.36 -6.51 -3.11
N GLY A 119 -3.20 -7.26 -3.83
CA GLY A 119 -4.32 -8.00 -3.22
C GLY A 119 -5.29 -7.15 -2.39
N GLY A 120 -5.34 -5.83 -2.65
CA GLY A 120 -6.10 -4.86 -1.86
C GLY A 120 -5.50 -4.53 -0.48
N GLY A 121 -4.33 -5.06 -0.13
CA GLY A 121 -3.56 -4.66 1.05
C GLY A 121 -2.50 -3.62 0.70
N VAL A 122 -2.24 -2.68 1.61
CA VAL A 122 -1.17 -1.68 1.45
C VAL A 122 -0.03 -2.00 2.42
N VAL A 123 1.15 -2.28 1.86
CA VAL A 123 2.38 -2.59 2.57
C VAL A 123 3.33 -1.39 2.51
N LEU A 124 3.86 -1.02 3.67
CA LEU A 124 4.99 -0.11 3.80
C LEU A 124 6.26 -0.94 3.98
N GLU A 125 7.22 -0.75 3.08
CA GLU A 125 8.56 -1.28 3.19
C GLU A 125 9.53 -0.13 3.51
N GLN A 126 10.26 -0.26 4.62
CA GLN A 126 11.27 0.71 5.05
C GLN A 126 12.43 -0.06 5.69
N GLU A 127 13.66 0.24 5.27
CA GLU A 127 14.88 -0.38 5.80
C GLU A 127 14.87 -1.94 5.77
N GLY A 128 14.25 -2.53 4.73
CA GLY A 128 14.15 -3.97 4.57
C GLY A 128 13.08 -4.65 5.45
N VAL A 129 12.32 -3.87 6.22
CA VAL A 129 11.16 -4.37 6.98
C VAL A 129 9.89 -4.01 6.23
N SER A 130 9.04 -5.01 5.99
CA SER A 130 7.71 -4.84 5.40
C SER A 130 6.62 -4.95 6.46
N LEU A 131 5.69 -3.99 6.48
CA LEU A 131 4.53 -3.96 7.36
C LEU A 131 3.27 -3.62 6.58
N MET A 132 2.22 -4.42 6.74
CA MET A 132 0.91 -4.09 6.18
C MET A 132 0.28 -2.95 6.98
N THR A 133 0.22 -1.76 6.39
CA THR A 133 -0.28 -0.54 7.04
C THR A 133 -1.77 -0.36 6.90
N PHE A 134 -2.33 -0.89 5.82
CA PHE A 134 -3.78 -0.97 5.62
C PHE A 134 -4.11 -2.41 5.18
N PRO A 135 -4.58 -3.26 6.10
CA PRO A 135 -4.91 -4.64 5.77
C PRO A 135 -6.15 -4.72 4.87
N PRO A 136 -6.21 -5.69 3.94
CA PRO A 136 -7.41 -5.92 3.15
C PRO A 136 -8.49 -6.62 3.99
N PRO A 137 -9.78 -6.42 3.68
CA PRO A 137 -10.85 -7.31 4.10
C PRO A 137 -10.84 -8.63 3.28
N LEU A 138 -9.71 -9.33 3.22
CA LEU A 138 -9.55 -10.54 2.39
C LEU A 138 -10.54 -11.64 2.77
N ILE A 139 -10.76 -11.85 4.08
CA ILE A 139 -11.72 -12.85 4.58
C ILE A 139 -12.62 -12.19 5.60
N ARG A 140 -13.92 -12.41 5.46
CA ARG A 140 -14.93 -12.06 6.44
C ARG A 140 -15.72 -13.29 6.84
N ALA A 141 -15.79 -13.56 8.14
CA ALA A 141 -16.64 -14.60 8.69
C ALA A 141 -17.83 -13.98 9.44
N VAL A 142 -19.02 -14.52 9.24
CA VAL A 142 -20.25 -14.12 9.94
C VAL A 142 -20.94 -15.36 10.48
N ASP A 143 -21.16 -15.41 11.79
CA ASP A 143 -21.93 -16.46 12.43
C ASP A 143 -23.41 -16.34 12.03
N LEU A 144 -23.97 -17.42 11.47
CA LEU A 144 -25.37 -17.50 11.09
C LEU A 144 -26.21 -18.29 12.12
N GLY A 145 -25.59 -18.79 13.19
CA GLY A 145 -26.23 -19.68 14.15
C GLY A 145 -26.29 -21.14 13.68
N GLU A 146 -26.76 -22.04 14.55
CA GLU A 146 -26.92 -23.47 14.25
C GLU A 146 -25.64 -24.17 13.71
N ASN A 147 -24.46 -23.73 14.19
CA ASN A 147 -23.14 -24.15 13.68
C ASN A 147 -22.83 -23.80 12.22
N ARG A 148 -23.63 -22.93 11.59
CA ARG A 148 -23.41 -22.47 10.22
C ARG A 148 -22.68 -21.15 10.22
N VAL A 149 -21.71 -21.01 9.33
CA VAL A 149 -20.92 -19.78 9.21
C VAL A 149 -20.85 -19.37 7.75
N ARG A 150 -21.07 -18.08 7.49
CA ARG A 150 -20.79 -17.47 6.19
C ARG A 150 -19.33 -17.04 6.16
N VAL A 151 -18.63 -17.45 5.11
CA VAL A 151 -17.24 -17.04 4.85
C VAL A 151 -17.20 -16.40 3.47
N ASP A 152 -16.91 -15.10 3.44
CA ASP A 152 -16.68 -14.35 2.22
C ASP A 152 -15.17 -14.16 2.03
N VAL A 153 -14.67 -14.51 0.85
CA VAL A 153 -13.28 -14.26 0.42
C VAL A 153 -13.30 -13.23 -0.71
N GLU A 154 -12.55 -12.15 -0.56
CA GLU A 154 -12.48 -11.06 -1.54
C GLU A 154 -11.10 -10.95 -2.22
N TRP A 155 -11.07 -11.17 -3.53
CA TRP A 155 -9.89 -11.01 -4.36
C TRP A 155 -9.91 -9.72 -5.16
N VAL A 156 -8.84 -8.94 -5.07
CA VAL A 156 -8.60 -7.77 -5.92
C VAL A 156 -7.38 -8.03 -6.78
N TYR A 157 -7.60 -8.10 -8.10
CA TYR A 157 -6.57 -8.26 -9.11
C TYR A 157 -6.29 -6.91 -9.77
N LEU A 158 -5.05 -6.44 -9.69
CA LEU A 158 -4.58 -5.29 -10.46
C LEU A 158 -4.02 -5.79 -11.80
N VAL A 159 -4.59 -5.30 -12.90
CA VAL A 159 -4.19 -5.66 -14.26
C VAL A 159 -3.76 -4.42 -15.04
N GLY A 160 -2.82 -4.57 -15.96
CA GLY A 160 -2.26 -3.43 -16.70
C GLY A 160 -0.91 -3.79 -17.32
N GLU A 161 -0.30 -2.81 -17.99
CA GLU A 161 1.05 -2.97 -18.51
C GLU A 161 2.10 -2.77 -17.42
N ASN A 162 3.25 -3.42 -17.56
CA ASN A 162 4.41 -3.11 -16.73
C ASN A 162 4.94 -1.74 -17.10
N VAL A 163 4.57 -0.74 -16.32
CA VAL A 163 5.02 0.63 -16.49
C VAL A 163 5.88 1.01 -15.30
N ARG A 164 7.10 1.48 -15.56
CA ARG A 164 7.93 2.16 -14.56
C ARG A 164 8.05 3.60 -14.97
N LEU A 165 7.74 4.50 -14.04
CA LEU A 165 7.75 5.92 -14.26
C LEU A 165 8.52 6.63 -13.15
N SER A 166 9.51 7.43 -13.54
CA SER A 166 10.14 8.41 -12.67
C SER A 166 9.78 9.81 -13.18
N LYS A 167 9.14 10.62 -12.34
CA LYS A 167 8.74 12.00 -12.67
C LYS A 167 9.03 12.92 -11.49
N ARG A 168 9.29 14.19 -11.79
CA ARG A 168 9.45 15.29 -10.82
C ARG A 168 8.17 16.11 -10.59
N GLY A 169 7.06 15.64 -11.15
CA GLY A 169 5.75 16.28 -11.06
C GLY A 169 4.65 15.22 -11.02
N PRO A 170 3.45 15.57 -10.54
CA PRO A 170 2.41 14.62 -10.19
C PRO A 170 2.12 13.63 -11.33
N ALA A 171 1.83 12.39 -10.95
CA ALA A 171 1.41 11.35 -11.88
C ALA A 171 -0.07 11.05 -11.62
N THR A 172 -0.87 11.00 -12.69
CA THR A 172 -2.27 10.61 -12.57
C THR A 172 -2.38 9.11 -12.82
N LEU A 173 -2.82 8.39 -11.80
CA LEU A 173 -3.17 6.99 -11.87
C LEU A 173 -4.66 6.87 -12.19
N THR A 174 -5.02 6.13 -13.21
CA THR A 174 -6.43 5.81 -13.49
C THR A 174 -6.70 4.34 -13.22
N LEU A 175 -7.79 4.10 -12.49
CA LEU A 175 -8.33 2.79 -12.18
C LEU A 175 -9.65 2.60 -12.92
N ILE A 176 -9.85 1.44 -13.53
CA ILE A 176 -11.16 1.03 -14.06
C ILE A 176 -11.48 -0.38 -13.58
N CYS A 177 -12.67 -0.58 -13.03
CA CYS A 177 -13.17 -1.91 -12.74
C CYS A 177 -13.65 -2.58 -14.03
N LEU A 178 -12.86 -3.55 -14.53
CA LEU A 178 -13.17 -4.27 -15.75
C LEU A 178 -14.24 -5.34 -15.52
N GLU A 179 -14.12 -6.05 -14.40
CA GLU A 179 -14.92 -7.22 -14.08
C GLU A 179 -15.09 -7.31 -12.57
N GLU A 180 -16.32 -7.60 -12.14
CA GLU A 180 -16.67 -7.86 -10.76
C GLU A 180 -17.69 -9.02 -10.73
N GLY A 181 -17.57 -9.91 -9.75
CA GLY A 181 -18.55 -10.96 -9.55
C GLY A 181 -18.08 -12.08 -8.64
N TYR A 182 -18.95 -13.08 -8.49
CA TYR A 182 -18.68 -14.26 -7.67
C TYR A 182 -18.10 -15.39 -8.52
N SER A 183 -16.90 -15.85 -8.17
CA SER A 183 -16.35 -17.12 -8.70
C SER A 183 -16.92 -18.32 -7.95
N VAL A 184 -17.31 -18.13 -6.69
CA VAL A 184 -18.04 -19.13 -5.89
C VAL A 184 -19.21 -18.44 -5.19
N TRP A 185 -20.38 -19.06 -5.27
CA TRP A 185 -21.60 -18.56 -4.66
C TRP A 185 -22.31 -19.69 -3.90
N ALA A 186 -22.52 -19.51 -2.59
CA ALA A 186 -23.37 -20.41 -1.83
C ALA A 186 -24.84 -20.08 -2.11
N GLY A 187 -25.61 -21.07 -2.56
CA GLY A 187 -27.05 -20.96 -2.70
C GLY A 187 -27.77 -21.07 -1.35
N GLU A 188 -28.79 -21.92 -1.28
CA GLU A 188 -29.59 -22.09 -0.05
C GLU A 188 -28.91 -22.97 1.02
N ASN A 189 -27.95 -23.79 0.62
CA ASN A 189 -27.26 -24.76 1.48
C ASN A 189 -25.76 -24.47 1.59
N CYS A 190 -25.16 -24.90 2.69
CA CYS A 190 -23.71 -24.91 2.85
C CYS A 190 -23.05 -25.68 1.69
N ASN A 191 -22.06 -25.06 1.04
CA ASN A 191 -21.43 -25.55 -0.17
C ASN A 191 -20.01 -26.07 0.06
N ALA A 192 -19.37 -25.71 1.18
CA ALA A 192 -17.96 -26.00 1.45
C ALA A 192 -17.75 -26.73 2.79
N GLU A 193 -16.80 -27.67 2.78
CA GLU A 193 -16.23 -28.30 3.99
C GLU A 193 -15.07 -27.45 4.54
N ASN A 194 -14.37 -26.78 3.63
CA ASN A 194 -13.23 -25.92 3.94
C ASN A 194 -13.10 -24.80 2.91
N VAL A 195 -12.48 -23.69 3.33
CA VAL A 195 -12.08 -22.58 2.47
C VAL A 195 -10.56 -22.49 2.50
N VAL A 196 -9.94 -22.36 1.33
CA VAL A 196 -8.48 -22.30 1.20
C VAL A 196 -8.08 -21.02 0.49
N VAL A 197 -7.28 -20.20 1.17
CA VAL A 197 -6.68 -18.99 0.63
C VAL A 197 -5.18 -19.23 0.52
N ASP A 198 -4.67 -19.34 -0.71
CA ASP A 198 -3.25 -19.56 -0.99
C ASP A 198 -2.67 -18.34 -1.74
N LEU A 199 -1.76 -17.63 -1.07
CA LEU A 199 -1.09 -16.45 -1.61
C LEU A 199 0.31 -16.77 -2.18
N LYS A 200 0.74 -18.03 -2.17
CA LYS A 200 2.08 -18.40 -2.63
C LYS A 200 2.28 -18.07 -4.10
N GLY A 201 3.32 -17.28 -4.38
CA GLY A 201 3.62 -16.80 -5.73
C GLY A 201 2.58 -15.81 -6.28
N ARG A 202 1.66 -15.32 -5.45
CA ARG A 202 0.65 -14.32 -5.80
C ARG A 202 0.97 -12.92 -5.26
N VAL A 203 1.86 -12.83 -4.27
CA VAL A 203 2.22 -11.60 -3.54
C VAL A 203 3.75 -11.43 -3.50
N GLU A 204 4.23 -10.19 -3.44
CA GLU A 204 5.66 -9.86 -3.30
C GLU A 204 6.07 -9.74 -1.83
N TYR A 205 5.24 -9.10 -1.01
CA TYR A 205 5.58 -8.77 0.38
C TYR A 205 5.23 -9.91 1.33
N GLU A 206 5.79 -11.10 1.09
CA GLU A 206 5.42 -12.35 1.79
C GLU A 206 5.44 -12.21 3.31
N GLY A 207 6.45 -11.56 3.88
CA GLY A 207 6.56 -11.38 5.34
C GLY A 207 5.43 -10.55 5.95
N ALA A 208 4.91 -9.55 5.22
CA ALA A 208 3.76 -8.75 5.66
C ALA A 208 2.47 -9.58 5.60
N TRP A 209 2.28 -10.34 4.52
CA TRP A 209 1.13 -11.24 4.35
C TRP A 209 1.11 -12.40 5.35
N GLN A 210 2.26 -13.00 5.66
CA GLN A 210 2.35 -14.06 6.67
C GLN A 210 1.88 -13.57 8.04
N ARG A 211 2.27 -12.36 8.44
CA ARG A 211 1.81 -11.73 9.69
C ARG A 211 0.31 -11.48 9.65
N TYR A 212 -0.18 -10.85 8.58
CA TYR A 212 -1.61 -10.61 8.39
C TYR A 212 -2.44 -11.90 8.45
N LEU A 213 -2.04 -12.96 7.74
CA LEU A 213 -2.75 -14.24 7.75
C LEU A 213 -2.68 -14.94 9.11
N LYS A 214 -1.60 -14.74 9.86
CA LYS A 214 -1.49 -15.24 11.23
C LYS A 214 -2.50 -14.57 12.15
N ASP A 215 -2.58 -13.24 12.09
CA ASP A 215 -3.54 -12.45 12.88
C ASP A 215 -4.97 -12.83 12.51
N LEU A 216 -5.26 -12.93 11.21
CA LEU A 216 -6.57 -13.37 10.69
C LEU A 216 -6.93 -14.80 11.14
N LYS A 217 -5.96 -15.71 11.17
CA LYS A 217 -6.15 -17.07 11.69
C LYS A 217 -6.51 -17.05 13.18
N ASP A 218 -5.84 -16.23 13.97
CA ASP A 218 -6.14 -16.09 15.41
C ASP A 218 -7.54 -15.47 15.61
N ASP A 219 -7.93 -14.47 14.82
CA ASP A 219 -9.27 -13.88 14.82
C ASP A 219 -10.36 -14.90 14.45
N LEU A 220 -10.17 -15.66 13.37
CA LEU A 220 -11.12 -16.70 12.93
C LEU A 220 -11.28 -17.79 13.99
N ASN A 221 -10.19 -18.22 14.63
CA ASN A 221 -10.23 -19.18 15.72
C ASN A 221 -10.98 -18.63 16.95
N SER A 222 -10.87 -17.33 17.23
CA SER A 222 -11.64 -16.69 18.29
C SER A 222 -13.16 -16.73 18.05
N LEU A 223 -13.59 -16.82 16.79
CA LEU A 223 -14.99 -17.00 16.38
C LEU A 223 -15.47 -18.46 16.43
N GLY A 224 -14.60 -19.38 16.90
CA GLY A 224 -14.89 -20.81 16.99
C GLY A 224 -14.74 -21.59 15.68
N LEU A 225 -14.15 -20.97 14.66
CA LEU A 225 -13.77 -21.67 13.43
C LEU A 225 -12.46 -22.43 13.63
N ASN A 226 -12.21 -23.43 12.78
CA ASN A 226 -10.98 -24.20 12.81
C ASN A 226 -10.04 -23.71 11.70
N ALA A 227 -9.33 -22.60 11.95
CA ALA A 227 -8.42 -21.99 11.00
C ALA A 227 -6.96 -22.37 11.27
N ASN A 228 -6.25 -22.80 10.21
CA ASN A 228 -4.85 -23.20 10.29
C ASN A 228 -4.02 -22.68 9.12
N LEU A 229 -2.76 -22.31 9.41
CA LEU A 229 -1.75 -22.01 8.40
C LEU A 229 -0.99 -23.28 8.04
N ASP A 230 -0.67 -23.46 6.77
CA ASP A 230 0.18 -24.54 6.32
C ASP A 230 1.63 -24.32 6.80
N ASN A 231 2.18 -25.30 7.54
CA ASN A 231 3.53 -25.22 8.09
C ASN A 231 4.63 -25.13 7.01
N GLN A 232 4.37 -25.67 5.81
CA GLN A 232 5.30 -25.63 4.68
C GLN A 232 5.05 -24.42 3.77
N ASN A 233 3.86 -23.81 3.88
CA ASN A 233 3.47 -22.63 3.13
C ASN A 233 2.70 -21.66 4.05
N PRO A 234 3.40 -20.80 4.82
CA PRO A 234 2.75 -19.88 5.75
C PRO A 234 1.88 -18.80 5.06
N LEU A 235 1.86 -18.77 3.73
CA LEU A 235 0.96 -17.96 2.90
C LEU A 235 -0.34 -18.67 2.52
N LYS A 236 -0.57 -19.88 3.04
CA LYS A 236 -1.78 -20.67 2.82
C LYS A 236 -2.55 -20.83 4.11
N LEU A 237 -3.73 -20.22 4.14
CA LEU A 237 -4.70 -20.32 5.22
C LEU A 237 -5.83 -21.26 4.81
N THR A 238 -6.09 -22.27 5.65
CA THR A 238 -7.26 -23.14 5.51
C THR A 238 -8.22 -22.88 6.65
N ILE A 239 -9.48 -22.64 6.32
CA ILE A 239 -10.56 -22.42 7.26
C ILE A 239 -11.49 -23.62 7.17
N LEU A 240 -11.58 -24.38 8.24
CA LEU A 240 -12.62 -25.36 8.44
C LEU A 240 -13.75 -24.70 9.24
N GLY A 241 -14.97 -25.20 9.06
CA GLY A 241 -16.10 -24.74 9.85
C GLY A 241 -15.98 -25.11 11.33
N ARG A 242 -17.08 -24.99 12.06
CA ARG A 242 -17.10 -25.34 13.48
C ARG A 242 -16.95 -26.85 13.69
N ASN A 243 -17.36 -27.64 12.69
CA ASN A 243 -17.16 -29.07 12.66
C ASN A 243 -16.08 -29.45 11.63
N ALA A 244 -14.88 -29.81 12.11
CA ALA A 244 -13.76 -30.23 11.27
C ALA A 244 -13.84 -31.71 10.80
N SER A 245 -14.98 -32.38 10.98
CA SER A 245 -15.15 -33.77 10.54
C SER A 245 -15.22 -33.86 9.01
N PRO A 246 -14.50 -34.79 8.36
CA PRO A 246 -14.54 -34.94 6.90
C PRO A 246 -15.96 -35.17 6.36
N GLY A 247 -16.32 -34.53 5.24
CA GLY A 247 -17.63 -34.67 4.61
C GLY A 247 -18.72 -33.75 5.16
N VAL A 248 -18.45 -32.98 6.22
CA VAL A 248 -19.42 -32.05 6.80
C VAL A 248 -19.29 -30.69 6.13
N LYS A 249 -20.38 -30.23 5.51
CA LYS A 249 -20.50 -28.89 4.94
C LYS A 249 -21.29 -27.99 5.88
N ASP A 250 -20.60 -27.15 6.63
CA ASP A 250 -21.18 -26.18 7.56
C ASP A 250 -20.84 -24.72 7.19
N LEU A 251 -20.16 -24.52 6.06
CA LEU A 251 -19.78 -23.21 5.54
C LEU A 251 -20.66 -22.78 4.34
N TYR A 252 -21.21 -21.58 4.44
CA TYR A 252 -21.68 -20.80 3.29
C TYR A 252 -20.50 -20.01 2.72
N TYR A 253 -19.81 -20.60 1.74
CA TYR A 253 -18.63 -20.02 1.12
C TYR A 253 -19.00 -19.18 -0.10
N PHE A 254 -18.56 -17.92 -0.08
CA PHE A 254 -18.61 -17.00 -1.19
C PHE A 254 -17.20 -16.56 -1.55
N GLU A 255 -16.89 -16.55 -2.84
CA GLU A 255 -15.63 -16.03 -3.35
C GLU A 255 -15.93 -14.96 -4.37
N HIS A 256 -15.53 -13.74 -4.05
CA HIS A 256 -15.79 -12.55 -4.84
C HIS A 256 -14.48 -12.06 -5.45
N MET A 257 -14.51 -11.72 -6.73
CA MET A 257 -13.34 -11.21 -7.46
C MET A 257 -13.63 -9.87 -8.12
N ARG A 258 -12.64 -8.98 -8.07
CA ARG A 258 -12.61 -7.71 -8.82
C ARG A 258 -11.33 -7.63 -9.63
N LYS A 259 -11.46 -7.35 -10.93
CA LYS A 259 -10.33 -7.04 -11.83
C LYS A 259 -10.30 -5.55 -12.10
N ILE A 260 -9.24 -4.90 -11.63
CA ILE A 260 -9.07 -3.46 -11.75
C ILE A 260 -7.92 -3.20 -12.71
N ALA A 261 -8.25 -2.59 -13.85
CA ALA A 261 -7.25 -2.07 -14.78
C ALA A 261 -6.59 -0.83 -14.19
N VAL A 262 -5.27 -0.78 -14.31
CA VAL A 262 -4.43 0.30 -13.79
C VAL A 262 -3.53 0.80 -14.90
N TRP A 263 -3.57 2.10 -15.15
CA TRP A 263 -2.60 2.75 -16.04
C TRP A 263 -2.29 4.17 -15.58
N VAL A 264 -1.21 4.72 -16.13
CA VAL A 264 -0.76 6.07 -15.85
C VAL A 264 -1.07 6.95 -17.04
N ALA A 265 -1.71 8.10 -16.80
CA ALA A 265 -1.96 9.13 -17.80
C ALA A 265 -0.78 10.14 -17.91
#